data_AF-A0A2S5UXF9-F1
#
_entry.id   AF-A0A2S5UXF9-F1
#
_cell.length_a   1.000
_cell.length_b   1.000
_cell.length_c   1.000
_cell.angle_alpha   90.00
_cell.angle_beta   90.00
_cell.angle_gamma   90.00
#
_symmetry.space_group_name_H-M   'P 1'
#
loop_
_entity.id
_entity.type
_entity.pdbx_description
1 polymer ?
#
loop_
_entity_poly.entity_id
_entity_poly.type
_entity_poly.pdbx_seq_one_letter_code
_entity_poly.pdbx_strand_id
1 'polypeptide(L)'
;MAKRRTRGAPAPGSAVPTWPRITASLDGDGRGELSWNSVPVEISADASDEAHAAIVARCTRIAQTIARPVRLDLKEGNRMWELAVFPSGTVQPIGDDGVPEHLHPNGVEPTFSTPWAEATRLASVVGACHTCSAPASAAEAHCQGCGALEPLSRSGGSHRSSGGIRRSGGGDPPRAQATPSKASVVERARSGRRALRQGSELTASTVPPPTPTPTPTPTPELAPPPMPSLRSAPPLTLSSARTPTPASTPTPEPARRSRRRGPAPADAPRALVIEFEDASRAVLAGSAALGRNPSPVDGRIPVRVDSRDNTVSRTHALVDLDHAGRILVTDYHSTHGVHLSGKSTSTFSPGVVYRVASGAELRLGDVLCRVSTEPARAS
;
A
#
# COMPACT_ATOMS: atom_id res chain seq x y z
N MET A 1 34.90 -23.80 5.31
CA MET A 1 34.22 -23.52 4.04
C MET A 1 32.86 -22.90 4.32
N ALA A 2 32.70 -21.60 4.09
CA ALA A 2 31.41 -20.92 4.32
C ALA A 2 30.40 -21.39 3.26
N LYS A 3 29.30 -21.99 3.72
CA LYS A 3 28.22 -22.51 2.87
C LYS A 3 27.62 -21.33 2.09
N ARG A 4 28.00 -21.20 0.81
CA ARG A 4 27.54 -20.15 -0.11
C ARG A 4 26.03 -20.29 -0.24
N ARG A 5 25.26 -19.42 0.43
CA ARG A 5 23.80 -19.38 0.31
C ARG A 5 23.48 -19.18 -1.17
N THR A 6 22.87 -20.18 -1.79
CA THR A 6 22.36 -20.12 -3.15
C THR A 6 21.35 -18.97 -3.22
N ARG A 7 21.60 -17.99 -4.10
CA ARG A 7 20.65 -16.92 -4.43
C ARG A 7 19.43 -17.60 -5.07
N GLY A 8 18.36 -17.81 -4.31
CA GLY A 8 17.10 -18.33 -4.82
C GLY A 8 16.43 -17.33 -5.76
N ALA A 9 15.59 -17.83 -6.66
CA ALA A 9 14.73 -17.00 -7.50
C ALA A 9 13.86 -16.07 -6.60
N PRO A 10 13.51 -14.87 -7.07
CA PRO A 10 12.64 -13.98 -6.32
C PRO A 10 11.27 -14.65 -6.21
N ALA A 11 10.86 -14.95 -4.97
CA ALA A 11 9.52 -15.41 -4.72
C ALA A 11 8.59 -14.18 -4.72
N PRO A 12 7.41 -14.23 -5.37
CA PRO A 12 6.38 -13.21 -5.14
C PRO A 12 6.17 -13.10 -3.62
N GLY A 13 6.38 -11.90 -3.10
CA GLY A 13 6.42 -11.67 -1.68
C GLY A 13 5.01 -11.60 -1.12
N SER A 14 4.70 -12.42 -0.13
CA SER A 14 3.56 -12.20 0.76
C SER A 14 3.81 -11.05 1.75
N ALA A 15 5.04 -10.52 1.82
CA ALA A 15 5.40 -9.45 2.74
C ALA A 15 4.68 -8.14 2.39
N VAL A 16 4.06 -7.53 3.39
CA VAL A 16 3.40 -6.23 3.24
C VAL A 16 4.45 -5.13 3.37
N PRO A 17 4.58 -4.23 2.38
CA PRO A 17 5.52 -3.13 2.46
C PRO A 17 5.17 -2.17 3.60
N THR A 18 6.18 -1.53 4.19
CA THR A 18 5.98 -0.49 5.22
C THR A 18 5.37 0.79 4.66
N TRP A 19 5.32 0.92 3.34
CA TRP A 19 4.74 2.04 2.64
C TRP A 19 3.48 1.60 1.85
N PRO A 20 2.33 2.32 1.94
CA PRO A 20 2.12 3.56 2.70
C PRO A 20 2.13 3.35 4.20
N ARG A 21 2.61 4.36 4.93
CA ARG A 21 2.46 4.38 6.38
C ARG A 21 1.05 4.86 6.70
N ILE A 22 0.23 3.94 7.19
CA ILE A 22 -1.11 4.22 7.67
C ILE A 22 -1.12 3.93 9.16
N THR A 23 -1.42 4.96 9.95
CA THR A 23 -1.56 4.83 11.41
C THR A 23 -2.97 5.25 11.77
N ALA A 24 -3.64 4.49 12.63
CA ALA A 24 -4.91 4.89 13.20
C ALA A 24 -4.83 4.88 14.71
N SER A 25 -5.55 5.78 15.36
CA SER A 25 -5.79 5.74 16.80
C SER A 25 -7.29 5.87 17.06
N LEU A 26 -7.82 5.01 17.92
CA LEU A 26 -9.20 5.05 18.37
C LEU A 26 -9.24 5.20 19.89
N ASP A 27 -10.19 6.02 20.35
CA ASP A 27 -10.64 6.02 21.73
C ASP A 27 -11.72 4.95 21.96
N GLY A 28 -12.09 4.73 23.22
CA GLY A 28 -13.11 3.74 23.59
C GLY A 28 -14.52 4.10 23.14
N ASP A 29 -14.74 5.32 22.65
CA ASP A 29 -16.05 5.86 22.26
C ASP A 29 -16.27 5.83 20.74
N GLY A 30 -15.35 5.23 19.97
CA GLY A 30 -15.46 5.13 18.51
C GLY A 30 -15.05 6.40 17.76
N ARG A 31 -14.38 7.33 18.43
CA ARG A 31 -13.73 8.48 17.80
C ARG A 31 -12.24 8.25 17.69
N GLY A 32 -11.62 8.95 16.76
CA GLY A 32 -10.18 8.80 16.57
C GLY A 32 -9.64 9.53 15.36
N GLU A 33 -8.44 9.14 14.98
CA GLU A 33 -7.69 9.76 13.90
C GLU A 33 -7.04 8.67 13.06
N LEU A 34 -7.26 8.74 11.74
CA LEU A 34 -6.54 7.98 10.74
C LEU A 34 -5.58 8.90 10.02
N SER A 35 -4.29 8.59 10.03
CA SER A 35 -3.28 9.34 9.30
C SER A 35 -2.71 8.50 8.17
N TRP A 36 -2.71 9.07 6.97
CA TRP A 36 -2.04 8.50 5.79
C TRP A 36 -0.92 9.45 5.35
N ASN A 37 0.32 8.96 5.35
CA ASN A 37 1.50 9.78 5.08
C ASN A 37 1.58 11.05 5.94
N SER A 38 1.20 10.95 7.22
CA SER A 38 1.15 12.08 8.16
C SER A 38 0.05 13.11 7.88
N VAL A 39 -0.90 12.84 6.96
CA VAL A 39 -2.10 13.66 6.78
C VAL A 39 -3.21 13.08 7.66
N PRO A 40 -3.53 13.71 8.79
CA PRO A 40 -4.55 13.22 9.70
C PRO A 40 -5.95 13.45 9.14
N VAL A 41 -6.84 12.50 9.43
CA VAL A 41 -8.27 12.61 9.16
C VAL A 41 -9.04 12.02 10.32
N GLU A 42 -9.98 12.81 10.84
CA GLU A 42 -10.83 12.42 11.94
C GLU A 42 -11.78 11.28 11.53
N ILE A 43 -11.90 10.31 12.43
CA ILE A 43 -12.86 9.21 12.36
C ILE A 43 -13.85 9.42 13.51
N SER A 44 -15.15 9.44 13.20
CA SER A 44 -16.19 9.53 14.21
C SER A 44 -17.29 8.53 13.88
N ALA A 45 -17.49 7.57 14.77
CA ALA A 45 -18.60 6.62 14.72
C ALA A 45 -19.33 6.56 16.07
N ASP A 46 -20.50 5.92 16.09
CA ASP A 46 -21.31 5.80 17.31
C ASP A 46 -20.84 4.61 18.19
N ALA A 47 -19.98 3.74 17.65
CA ALA A 47 -19.43 2.56 18.32
C ALA A 47 -18.03 2.21 17.78
N SER A 48 -17.20 1.53 18.60
CA SER A 48 -15.84 1.11 18.20
C SER A 48 -15.84 0.21 16.96
N ASP A 49 -16.78 -0.74 16.85
CA ASP A 49 -16.88 -1.63 15.68
C ASP A 49 -17.17 -0.88 14.37
N GLU A 50 -18.01 0.16 14.42
CA GLU A 50 -18.25 1.03 13.27
C GLU A 50 -17.01 1.85 12.90
N ALA A 51 -16.25 2.32 13.91
CA ALA A 51 -15.00 3.04 13.69
C ALA A 51 -13.93 2.15 13.05
N HIS A 52 -13.81 0.90 13.50
CA HIS A 52 -12.95 -0.12 12.87
C HIS A 52 -13.34 -0.36 11.42
N ALA A 53 -14.63 -0.54 11.14
CA ALA A 53 -15.11 -0.74 9.77
C ALA A 53 -14.81 0.46 8.87
N ALA A 54 -14.96 1.68 9.36
CA ALA A 54 -14.62 2.90 8.65
C ALA A 54 -13.12 3.00 8.33
N ILE A 55 -12.25 2.71 9.31
CA ILE A 55 -10.79 2.69 9.13
C ILE A 55 -10.40 1.66 8.08
N VAL A 56 -10.92 0.43 8.18
CA VAL A 56 -10.59 -0.65 7.24
C VAL A 56 -11.07 -0.29 5.83
N ALA A 57 -12.30 0.19 5.66
CA ALA A 57 -12.82 0.61 4.35
C ALA A 57 -11.91 1.64 3.67
N ARG A 58 -11.39 2.59 4.44
CA ARG A 58 -10.48 3.60 3.93
C ARG A 58 -9.10 3.05 3.58
N CYS A 59 -8.56 2.17 4.41
CA CYS A 59 -7.32 1.46 4.12
C CYS A 59 -7.48 0.57 2.86
N THR A 60 -8.63 -0.08 2.69
CA THR A 60 -8.97 -0.87 1.52
C THR A 60 -9.03 -0.02 0.26
N ARG A 61 -9.61 1.18 0.30
CA ARG A 61 -9.59 2.13 -0.84
C ARG A 61 -8.16 2.50 -1.24
N ILE A 62 -7.28 2.74 -0.27
CA ILE A 62 -5.86 2.99 -0.53
C ILE A 62 -5.23 1.74 -1.18
N ALA A 63 -5.42 0.56 -0.58
CA ALA A 63 -4.92 -0.72 -1.09
C ALA A 63 -5.37 -1.03 -2.53
N GLN A 64 -6.65 -0.78 -2.84
CA GLN A 64 -7.22 -0.91 -4.19
C GLN A 64 -6.56 0.07 -5.17
N THR A 65 -6.37 1.32 -4.77
CA THR A 65 -5.73 2.35 -5.61
C THR A 65 -4.29 1.96 -5.97
N ILE A 66 -3.56 1.36 -5.04
CA ILE A 66 -2.18 0.90 -5.27
C ILE A 66 -2.08 -0.57 -5.70
N ALA A 67 -3.22 -1.24 -5.88
CA ALA A 67 -3.37 -2.65 -6.26
C ALA A 67 -2.57 -3.66 -5.40
N ARG A 68 -2.38 -3.39 -4.10
CA ARG A 68 -1.63 -4.28 -3.19
C ARG A 68 -2.04 -4.07 -1.72
N PRO A 69 -1.74 -5.03 -0.81
CA PRO A 69 -2.00 -4.86 0.61
C PRO A 69 -1.24 -3.67 1.20
N VAL A 70 -1.87 -3.01 2.17
CA VAL A 70 -1.28 -1.91 2.95
C VAL A 70 -1.13 -2.33 4.40
N ARG A 71 -0.15 -1.73 5.07
CA ARG A 71 0.08 -1.90 6.50
C ARG A 71 -0.68 -0.81 7.27
N LEU A 72 -1.37 -1.22 8.32
CA LEU A 72 -2.11 -0.38 9.25
C LEU A 72 -1.58 -0.62 10.66
N ASP A 73 -1.02 0.42 11.27
CA ASP A 73 -0.69 0.43 12.70
C ASP A 73 -1.88 1.04 13.44
N LEU A 74 -2.73 0.21 14.07
CA LEU A 74 -3.89 0.66 14.84
C LEU A 74 -3.57 0.71 16.33
N LYS A 75 -3.78 1.85 16.97
CA LYS A 75 -3.74 2.02 18.42
C LYS A 75 -5.15 2.13 19.00
N GLU A 76 -5.52 1.23 19.91
CA GLU A 76 -6.80 1.27 20.63
C GLU A 76 -6.51 1.20 22.14
N GLY A 77 -6.76 2.30 22.84
CA GLY A 77 -6.35 2.46 24.25
C GLY A 77 -4.84 2.25 24.43
N ASN A 78 -4.47 1.20 25.20
CA ASN A 78 -3.07 0.83 25.45
C ASN A 78 -2.57 -0.34 24.57
N ARG A 79 -3.35 -0.75 23.57
CA ARG A 79 -2.99 -1.83 22.65
C ARG A 79 -2.57 -1.23 21.31
N MET A 80 -1.55 -1.82 20.69
CA MET A 80 -1.07 -1.45 19.36
C MET A 80 -1.05 -2.70 18.49
N TRP A 81 -1.72 -2.62 17.35
CA TRP A 81 -1.97 -3.74 16.45
C TRP A 81 -1.40 -3.42 15.08
N GLU A 82 -0.80 -4.40 14.47
CA GLU A 82 -0.18 -4.28 13.16
C GLU A 82 -0.92 -5.19 12.17
N LEU A 83 -1.51 -4.58 11.16
CA LEU A 83 -2.49 -5.24 10.30
C LEU A 83 -2.16 -5.03 8.82
N ALA A 84 -2.38 -6.08 8.04
CA ALA A 84 -2.39 -6.09 6.59
C ALA A 84 -3.82 -5.90 6.10
N VAL A 85 -4.11 -4.79 5.45
CA VAL A 85 -5.40 -4.55 4.80
C VAL A 85 -5.26 -4.78 3.31
N PHE A 86 -6.02 -5.73 2.78
CA PHE A 86 -5.96 -6.13 1.38
C PHE A 86 -6.95 -5.32 0.51
N PRO A 87 -6.72 -5.25 -0.82
CA PRO A 87 -7.68 -4.64 -1.75
C PRO A 87 -9.09 -5.26 -1.74
N SER A 88 -9.21 -6.51 -1.28
CA SER A 88 -10.46 -7.26 -1.09
C SER A 88 -11.26 -6.86 0.15
N GLY A 89 -10.74 -5.97 1.00
CA GLY A 89 -11.35 -5.62 2.29
C GLY A 89 -11.09 -6.63 3.41
N THR A 90 -10.29 -7.67 3.15
CA THR A 90 -9.85 -8.61 4.19
C THR A 90 -8.70 -8.00 5.01
N VAL A 91 -8.64 -8.33 6.30
CA VAL A 91 -7.62 -7.86 7.23
C VAL A 91 -6.92 -9.05 7.86
N GLN A 92 -5.59 -9.03 7.92
CA GLN A 92 -4.80 -10.07 8.58
C GLN A 92 -3.79 -9.43 9.54
N PRO A 93 -3.51 -10.02 10.71
CA PRO A 93 -2.39 -9.58 11.53
C PRO A 93 -1.08 -9.80 10.77
N ILE A 94 -0.12 -8.89 10.96
CA ILE A 94 1.23 -9.02 10.44
C ILE A 94 2.14 -9.52 11.55
N GLY A 95 2.87 -10.60 11.30
CA GLY A 95 3.87 -11.10 12.24
C GLY A 95 5.14 -10.24 12.23
N ASP A 96 6.05 -10.49 13.18
CA ASP A 96 7.35 -9.78 13.29
C ASP A 96 8.18 -9.82 12.00
N ASP A 97 7.93 -10.81 11.14
CA ASP A 97 8.60 -10.95 9.86
C ASP A 97 7.93 -10.13 8.75
N GLY A 98 6.95 -9.28 9.02
CA GLY A 98 6.27 -8.44 8.02
C GLY A 98 5.39 -9.22 7.04
N VAL A 99 5.16 -10.51 7.29
CA VAL A 99 4.29 -11.36 6.48
C VAL A 99 2.93 -11.45 7.19
N PRO A 100 1.81 -11.32 6.46
CA PRO A 100 0.50 -11.62 7.01
C PRO A 100 0.49 -13.04 7.56
N GLU A 101 0.04 -13.21 8.80
CA GLU A 101 -0.05 -14.54 9.39
C GLU A 101 -1.08 -15.36 8.60
N HIS A 102 -0.60 -16.22 7.70
CA HIS A 102 -1.45 -17.23 7.10
C HIS A 102 -1.87 -18.17 8.22
N LEU A 103 -3.18 -18.26 8.47
CA LEU A 103 -3.74 -19.25 9.37
C LEU A 103 -3.12 -20.61 9.04
N HIS A 104 -2.36 -21.15 9.99
CA HIS A 104 -1.97 -22.54 9.96
C HIS A 104 -3.24 -23.35 9.69
N PRO A 105 -3.27 -24.26 8.70
CA PRO A 105 -4.50 -24.93 8.25
C PRO A 105 -5.17 -25.83 9.32
N ASN A 106 -4.66 -25.86 10.56
CA ASN A 106 -5.11 -26.72 11.65
C ASN A 106 -5.56 -25.95 12.93
N GLY A 107 -5.79 -24.63 12.89
CA GLY A 107 -6.06 -23.84 14.10
C GLY A 107 -7.52 -23.45 14.31
N VAL A 108 -8.20 -24.19 15.19
CA VAL A 108 -9.37 -23.87 16.06
C VAL A 108 -10.17 -22.59 15.73
N GLU A 109 -11.48 -22.74 15.50
CA GLU A 109 -12.43 -21.61 15.38
C GLU A 109 -12.39 -20.69 16.62
N PRO A 110 -12.32 -19.36 16.43
CA PRO A 110 -12.34 -18.42 17.54
C PRO A 110 -13.73 -18.39 18.20
N THR A 111 -13.77 -18.56 19.52
CA THR A 111 -15.00 -18.49 20.34
C THR A 111 -15.36 -17.03 20.62
N PHE A 112 -16.67 -16.72 20.77
CA PHE A 112 -17.32 -15.40 20.88
C PHE A 112 -16.78 -14.35 21.89
N SER A 113 -15.66 -14.61 22.58
CA SER A 113 -14.97 -13.67 23.47
C SER A 113 -13.61 -13.20 22.91
N THR A 114 -13.37 -13.42 21.63
CA THR A 114 -12.10 -13.09 20.98
C THR A 114 -12.03 -11.59 20.61
N PRO A 115 -10.91 -10.89 20.89
CA PRO A 115 -10.67 -9.51 20.46
C PRO A 115 -10.94 -9.36 18.95
N TRP A 116 -11.30 -8.15 18.48
CA TRP A 116 -11.64 -7.92 17.08
C TRP A 116 -10.54 -8.42 16.08
N ALA A 117 -9.27 -8.44 16.50
CA ALA A 117 -8.12 -8.98 15.75
C ALA A 117 -8.21 -10.48 15.44
N GLU A 118 -9.01 -11.23 16.20
CA GLU A 118 -9.22 -12.65 16.03
C GLU A 118 -10.48 -12.97 15.24
N ALA A 119 -11.55 -12.17 15.42
CA ALA A 119 -12.80 -12.34 14.68
C ALA A 119 -12.69 -11.95 13.19
N THR A 120 -11.80 -11.01 12.84
CA THR A 120 -11.73 -10.42 11.50
C THR A 120 -10.70 -11.10 10.57
N ARG A 121 -10.02 -12.17 11.01
CA ARG A 121 -8.79 -12.68 10.35
C ARG A 121 -8.93 -13.14 8.90
N LEU A 122 -10.13 -13.33 8.34
CA LEU A 122 -10.30 -13.78 6.96
C LEU A 122 -11.56 -13.25 6.24
N ALA A 123 -12.48 -12.60 6.94
CA ALA A 123 -13.69 -12.07 6.34
C ALA A 123 -13.48 -10.63 5.86
N SER A 124 -14.10 -10.28 4.74
CA SER A 124 -14.26 -8.86 4.37
C SER A 124 -14.99 -8.15 5.51
N VAL A 125 -14.46 -7.02 5.97
CA VAL A 125 -15.10 -6.25 7.03
C VAL A 125 -16.42 -5.70 6.53
N VAL A 126 -17.50 -5.93 7.29
CA VAL A 126 -18.84 -5.43 6.98
C VAL A 126 -19.26 -4.46 8.08
N GLY A 127 -19.84 -3.33 7.69
CA GLY A 127 -20.45 -2.35 8.59
C GLY A 127 -21.79 -1.86 8.05
N ALA A 128 -22.41 -0.91 8.75
CA ALA A 128 -23.64 -0.28 8.29
C ALA A 128 -23.33 0.96 7.44
N CYS A 129 -24.02 1.11 6.31
CA CYS A 129 -23.94 2.33 5.50
C CYS A 129 -24.41 3.54 6.32
N HIS A 130 -23.59 4.60 6.40
CA HIS A 130 -23.92 5.80 7.18
C HIS A 130 -25.16 6.56 6.66
N THR A 131 -25.58 6.31 5.41
CA THR A 131 -26.74 6.97 4.80
C THR A 131 -28.05 6.20 4.99
N CYS A 132 -28.05 4.88 4.80
CA CYS A 132 -29.28 4.07 4.82
C CYS A 132 -29.26 2.88 5.79
N SER A 133 -28.18 2.72 6.55
CA SER A 133 -27.94 1.61 7.50
C SER A 133 -27.92 0.21 6.91
N ALA A 134 -28.02 0.04 5.59
CA ALA A 134 -27.86 -1.25 4.93
C ALA A 134 -26.43 -1.80 5.14
N PRO A 135 -26.25 -3.12 5.28
CA PRO A 135 -24.93 -3.72 5.40
C PRO A 135 -24.10 -3.40 4.14
N ALA A 136 -22.85 -2.99 4.35
CA ALA A 136 -21.91 -2.63 3.30
C ALA A 136 -20.53 -3.21 3.61
N SER A 137 -19.82 -3.67 2.57
CA SER A 137 -18.47 -4.20 2.70
C SER A 137 -17.43 -3.09 2.60
N ALA A 138 -16.35 -3.21 3.37
CA ALA A 138 -15.17 -2.35 3.27
C ALA A 138 -14.51 -2.34 1.88
N ALA A 139 -14.76 -3.38 1.06
CA ALA A 139 -14.29 -3.45 -0.32
C ALA A 139 -15.11 -2.58 -1.29
N GLU A 140 -16.32 -2.18 -0.92
CA GLU A 140 -17.24 -1.50 -1.81
C GLU A 140 -17.02 0.02 -1.78
N ALA A 141 -16.87 0.62 -2.97
CA ALA A 141 -16.79 2.06 -3.10
C ALA A 141 -18.15 2.75 -2.93
N HIS A 142 -19.26 2.02 -3.13
CA HIS A 142 -20.62 2.52 -3.07
C HIS A 142 -21.52 1.57 -2.29
N CYS A 143 -22.50 2.11 -1.56
CA CYS A 143 -23.57 1.30 -0.97
C CYS A 143 -24.42 0.63 -2.05
N GLN A 144 -24.62 -0.69 -2.00
CA GLN A 144 -25.52 -1.39 -2.91
C GLN A 144 -27.00 -0.98 -2.74
N GLY A 145 -27.38 -0.51 -1.56
CA GLY A 145 -28.76 -0.11 -1.26
C GLY A 145 -29.11 1.30 -1.74
N CYS A 146 -28.28 2.30 -1.43
CA CYS A 146 -28.59 3.71 -1.70
C CYS A 146 -27.61 4.42 -2.66
N GLY A 147 -26.54 3.76 -3.11
CA GLY A 147 -25.53 4.35 -3.99
C GLY A 147 -24.57 5.34 -3.32
N ALA A 148 -24.67 5.56 -2.00
CA ALA A 148 -23.78 6.45 -1.27
C ALA A 148 -22.31 6.06 -1.46
N LEU A 149 -21.48 7.04 -1.81
CA LEU A 149 -20.03 6.91 -1.87
C LEU A 149 -19.45 6.70 -0.47
N GLU A 150 -18.47 5.81 -0.35
CA GLU A 150 -17.84 5.46 0.94
C GLU A 150 -18.88 5.13 2.02
N PRO A 151 -19.66 4.05 1.84
CA PRO A 151 -20.78 3.74 2.73
C PRO A 151 -20.38 3.71 4.21
N LEU A 152 -19.15 3.29 4.52
CA LEU A 152 -18.65 3.17 5.90
C LEU A 152 -17.92 4.42 6.42
N SER A 153 -17.64 5.43 5.59
CA SER A 153 -16.90 6.62 6.03
C SER A 153 -17.84 7.73 6.50
N ARG A 154 -17.92 7.94 7.81
CA ARG A 154 -18.47 9.18 8.37
C ARG A 154 -17.34 10.20 8.41
N SER A 155 -17.37 11.17 7.50
CA SER A 155 -16.51 12.34 7.64
C SER A 155 -16.90 13.03 8.94
N GLY A 156 -15.99 13.05 9.92
CA GLY A 156 -16.11 13.91 11.10
C GLY A 156 -16.25 15.33 10.57
N GLY A 157 -17.49 15.78 10.40
CA GLY A 157 -17.74 17.11 9.90
C GLY A 157 -17.10 18.04 10.89
N SER A 158 -16.02 18.70 10.49
CA SER A 158 -15.61 19.98 11.07
C SER A 158 -16.72 20.99 10.77
N HIS A 159 -17.91 20.76 11.36
CA HIS A 159 -18.91 21.76 11.63
C HIS A 159 -18.31 22.63 12.74
N ARG A 160 -17.30 23.43 12.38
CA ARG A 160 -17.26 24.80 12.88
C ARG A 160 -18.60 25.38 12.47
N SER A 161 -19.51 25.40 13.43
CA SER A 161 -20.80 26.05 13.35
C SER A 161 -20.59 27.44 12.78
N SER A 162 -20.79 27.60 11.47
CA SER A 162 -21.16 28.87 10.89
C SER A 162 -22.48 29.23 11.55
N GLY A 163 -22.40 30.11 12.55
CA GLY A 163 -23.49 30.52 13.40
C GLY A 163 -24.73 30.81 12.58
N GLY A 164 -25.66 29.86 12.59
CA GLY A 164 -27.03 30.11 12.20
C GLY A 164 -27.59 31.10 13.19
N ILE A 165 -27.56 32.38 12.80
CA ILE A 165 -28.30 33.45 13.45
C ILE A 165 -29.73 32.94 13.61
N ARG A 166 -30.11 32.62 14.84
CA ARG A 166 -31.51 32.46 15.22
C ARG A 166 -32.17 33.79 14.93
N ARG A 167 -32.88 33.90 13.81
CA ARG A 167 -33.85 34.97 13.56
C ARG A 167 -35.00 34.76 14.55
N SER A 168 -34.85 35.32 15.75
CA SER A 168 -35.98 35.70 16.58
C SER A 168 -36.81 36.71 15.81
N GLY A 169 -38.06 36.35 15.51
CA GLY A 169 -39.06 37.28 15.03
C GLY A 169 -39.39 38.32 16.10
N GLY A 170 -39.62 39.55 15.67
CA GLY A 170 -40.16 40.61 16.52
C GLY A 170 -39.91 42.02 15.98
N GLY A 171 -40.95 42.60 15.37
CA GLY A 171 -41.22 44.05 15.42
C GLY A 171 -40.78 44.91 14.23
N ASP A 172 -41.76 45.31 13.40
CA ASP A 172 -41.76 46.63 12.76
C ASP A 172 -42.04 47.71 13.82
N PRO A 173 -41.47 48.93 13.66
CA PRO A 173 -42.31 50.02 13.15
C PRO A 173 -41.59 50.93 12.13
N PRO A 174 -42.32 51.83 11.43
CA PRO A 174 -41.82 52.51 10.24
C PRO A 174 -41.29 53.93 10.48
N ARG A 175 -40.40 54.34 9.56
CA ARG A 175 -40.25 55.69 8.95
C ARG A 175 -39.57 56.81 9.77
N ALA A 176 -38.40 57.24 9.30
CA ALA A 176 -38.10 58.66 9.00
C ALA A 176 -36.82 58.79 8.14
N GLN A 177 -36.81 59.85 7.33
CA GLN A 177 -35.92 60.17 6.22
C GLN A 177 -34.62 60.86 6.70
N ALA A 178 -33.52 60.73 5.96
CA ALA A 178 -32.64 61.85 5.58
C ALA A 178 -31.59 61.40 4.55
N THR A 179 -31.49 62.18 3.47
CA THR A 179 -30.53 62.07 2.36
C THR A 179 -29.26 62.89 2.68
N PRO A 180 -28.41 63.28 1.70
CA PRO A 180 -27.11 62.69 1.42
C PRO A 180 -25.95 63.65 1.73
N SER A 181 -24.71 63.18 1.66
CA SER A 181 -23.57 64.09 1.47
C SER A 181 -22.51 63.48 0.58
N LYS A 182 -22.44 64.06 -0.62
CA LYS A 182 -21.31 64.04 -1.54
C LYS A 182 -20.16 64.82 -0.91
N ALA A 183 -18.96 64.27 -0.95
CA ALA A 183 -17.73 65.05 -1.04
C ALA A 183 -16.71 64.28 -1.87
N SER A 184 -16.57 64.76 -3.10
CA SER A 184 -15.59 64.47 -4.13
C SER A 184 -14.19 64.95 -3.74
N VAL A 185 -13.14 64.14 -3.96
CA VAL A 185 -11.78 64.64 -4.24
C VAL A 185 -11.05 63.71 -5.24
N VAL A 186 -10.96 64.21 -6.48
CA VAL A 186 -9.76 64.34 -7.34
C VAL A 186 -8.86 63.11 -7.59
N GLU A 187 -9.17 62.44 -8.70
CA GLU A 187 -8.33 62.21 -9.89
C GLU A 187 -6.81 62.49 -9.81
N ARG A 188 -5.98 61.46 -10.09
CA ARG A 188 -4.81 61.64 -10.98
C ARG A 188 -4.43 60.37 -11.73
N ALA A 189 -4.31 60.57 -13.04
CA ALA A 189 -4.02 59.63 -14.10
C ALA A 189 -2.55 59.20 -14.20
N ARG A 190 -2.35 58.04 -14.85
CA ARG A 190 -1.25 57.68 -15.79
C ARG A 190 -1.64 56.34 -16.44
N SER A 191 -2.36 56.34 -17.57
CA SER A 191 -1.86 56.37 -18.96
C SER A 191 -0.81 55.29 -19.28
N GLY A 192 -1.13 54.32 -20.15
CA GLY A 192 -0.12 53.38 -20.65
C GLY A 192 -0.59 52.23 -21.56
N ARG A 193 -1.22 52.57 -22.71
CA ARG A 193 -1.11 51.88 -24.03
C ARG A 193 -0.79 50.36 -24.07
N ARG A 194 -1.74 49.56 -24.58
CA ARG A 194 -1.67 49.00 -25.96
C ARG A 194 -2.96 48.27 -26.33
N ALA A 195 -3.55 48.73 -27.42
CA ALA A 195 -4.59 48.06 -28.18
C ALA A 195 -3.95 47.21 -29.27
N LEU A 196 -4.48 45.99 -29.46
CA LEU A 196 -4.58 45.19 -30.71
C LEU A 196 -5.74 44.21 -30.43
N ARG A 197 -7.00 44.60 -30.68
CA ARG A 197 -7.83 44.22 -31.85
C ARG A 197 -7.54 42.79 -32.33
N GLN A 198 -8.41 41.83 -32.00
CA GLN A 198 -9.69 41.48 -32.67
C GLN A 198 -9.48 40.59 -33.91
N GLY A 199 -10.08 39.40 -33.88
CA GLY A 199 -10.30 38.55 -35.04
C GLY A 199 -9.93 37.09 -34.81
N SER A 200 -10.79 36.32 -34.14
CA SER A 200 -10.84 34.87 -34.37
C SER A 200 -12.27 34.43 -34.20
N GLU A 201 -12.86 34.18 -35.36
CA GLU A 201 -14.21 33.71 -35.58
C GLU A 201 -14.38 32.33 -34.94
N LEU A 202 -15.53 32.18 -34.29
CA LEU A 202 -16.02 30.92 -33.76
C LEU A 202 -16.36 30.00 -34.94
N THR A 203 -15.44 29.12 -35.32
CA THR A 203 -15.78 27.94 -36.12
C THR A 203 -16.30 26.87 -35.16
N ALA A 204 -17.61 26.63 -35.21
CA ALA A 204 -18.25 25.51 -34.56
C ALA A 204 -17.68 24.21 -35.13
N SER A 205 -16.91 23.49 -34.31
CA SER A 205 -16.37 22.18 -34.66
C SER A 205 -17.48 21.14 -34.51
N THR A 206 -18.13 20.81 -35.62
CA THR A 206 -19.09 19.72 -35.72
C THR A 206 -18.38 18.40 -35.46
N VAL A 207 -18.63 17.79 -34.31
CA VAL A 207 -18.14 16.45 -33.96
C VAL A 207 -18.86 15.43 -34.85
N PRO A 208 -18.14 14.59 -35.63
CA PRO A 208 -18.77 13.56 -36.42
C PRO A 208 -19.40 12.48 -35.51
N PRO A 209 -20.54 11.88 -35.92
CA PRO A 209 -21.20 10.84 -35.14
C PRO A 209 -20.30 9.60 -34.98
N PRO A 210 -20.38 8.90 -33.85
CA PRO A 210 -19.54 7.73 -33.59
C PRO A 210 -19.83 6.61 -34.60
N THR A 211 -18.78 6.14 -35.26
CA THR A 211 -18.81 4.98 -36.15
C THR A 211 -19.25 3.74 -35.34
N PRO A 212 -20.24 2.95 -35.82
CA PRO A 212 -20.68 1.76 -35.10
C PRO A 212 -19.53 0.76 -34.97
N THR A 213 -19.28 0.34 -33.72
CA THR A 213 -18.31 -0.69 -33.39
C THR A 213 -18.74 -2.03 -34.00
N PRO A 214 -17.87 -2.75 -34.74
CA PRO A 214 -18.23 -4.04 -35.31
C PRO A 214 -18.51 -5.05 -34.20
N THR A 215 -19.66 -5.71 -34.31
CA THR A 215 -20.08 -6.83 -33.46
C THR A 215 -19.03 -7.94 -33.51
N PRO A 216 -18.50 -8.42 -32.37
CA PRO A 216 -17.54 -9.51 -32.37
C PRO A 216 -18.19 -10.80 -32.89
N THR A 217 -17.58 -11.39 -33.91
CA THR A 217 -17.89 -12.73 -34.41
C THR A 217 -17.65 -13.75 -33.28
N PRO A 218 -18.60 -14.66 -33.00
CA PRO A 218 -18.42 -15.66 -31.95
C PRO A 218 -17.26 -16.60 -32.29
N THR A 219 -16.27 -16.68 -31.40
CA THR A 219 -15.17 -17.63 -31.44
C THR A 219 -15.72 -19.05 -31.18
N PRO A 220 -15.42 -20.05 -32.04
CA PRO A 220 -15.85 -21.42 -31.80
C PRO A 220 -15.20 -21.98 -30.53
N GLU A 221 -16.05 -22.54 -29.66
CA GLU A 221 -15.68 -23.17 -28.39
C GLU A 221 -14.91 -24.47 -28.66
N LEU A 222 -13.61 -24.48 -28.34
CA LEU A 222 -12.75 -25.66 -28.45
C LEU A 222 -13.10 -26.66 -27.36
N ALA A 223 -13.38 -27.90 -27.77
CA ALA A 223 -13.68 -29.02 -26.89
C ALA A 223 -12.55 -29.25 -25.85
N PRO A 224 -12.89 -29.61 -24.60
CA PRO A 224 -11.91 -29.83 -23.55
C PRO A 224 -11.04 -31.08 -23.85
N PRO A 225 -9.74 -31.05 -23.52
CA PRO A 225 -8.85 -32.19 -23.70
C PRO A 225 -9.21 -33.35 -22.75
N PRO A 226 -8.99 -34.61 -23.17
CA PRO A 226 -9.27 -35.79 -22.35
C PRO A 226 -8.38 -35.84 -21.09
N MET A 227 -8.99 -36.20 -19.96
CA MET A 227 -8.31 -36.33 -18.67
C MET A 227 -7.24 -37.45 -18.71
N PRO A 228 -6.05 -37.25 -18.11
CA PRO A 228 -5.05 -38.31 -17.98
C PRO A 228 -5.46 -39.31 -16.88
N SER A 229 -5.45 -40.59 -17.24
CA SER A 229 -5.71 -41.72 -16.34
C SER A 229 -4.68 -41.80 -15.20
N LEU A 230 -5.17 -41.86 -13.97
CA LEU A 230 -4.38 -42.08 -12.76
C LEU A 230 -3.71 -43.47 -12.79
N ARG A 231 -2.38 -43.49 -12.76
CA ARG A 231 -1.56 -44.70 -12.67
C ARG A 231 -1.35 -45.04 -11.19
N SER A 232 -1.82 -46.21 -10.77
CA SER A 232 -1.68 -46.73 -9.40
C SER A 232 -0.22 -46.84 -8.96
N ALA A 233 0.08 -46.33 -7.76
CA ALA A 233 1.37 -46.47 -7.10
C ALA A 233 1.51 -47.85 -6.42
N PRO A 234 2.72 -48.44 -6.38
CA PRO A 234 2.98 -49.72 -5.69
C PRO A 234 3.11 -49.54 -4.16
N PRO A 235 2.86 -50.59 -3.37
CA PRO A 235 2.95 -50.56 -1.91
C PRO A 235 4.39 -50.50 -1.41
N LEU A 236 4.62 -49.71 -0.37
CA LEU A 236 5.89 -49.59 0.36
C LEU A 236 6.11 -50.84 1.24
N THR A 237 7.26 -51.48 1.06
CA THR A 237 7.75 -52.56 1.93
C THR A 237 8.38 -51.97 3.20
N LEU A 238 7.89 -52.40 4.35
CA LEU A 238 8.49 -52.14 5.67
C LEU A 238 9.76 -52.99 5.80
N SER A 239 10.91 -52.35 6.01
CA SER A 239 12.20 -53.03 6.24
C SER A 239 12.70 -52.81 7.67
N SER A 240 13.14 -53.92 8.25
CA SER A 240 13.34 -54.22 9.66
C SER A 240 14.34 -53.37 10.44
N ALA A 241 14.05 -53.35 11.74
CA ALA A 241 14.89 -53.00 12.87
C ALA A 241 16.36 -53.42 12.74
N ARG A 242 17.27 -52.50 13.09
CA ARG A 242 18.65 -52.80 13.46
C ARG A 242 18.89 -52.45 14.92
N THR A 243 19.45 -53.44 15.60
CA THR A 243 19.98 -53.48 16.97
C THR A 243 20.98 -52.34 17.24
N PRO A 244 20.97 -51.69 18.42
CA PRO A 244 21.99 -50.72 18.78
C PRO A 244 23.29 -51.41 19.21
N THR A 245 24.39 -50.98 18.60
CA THR A 245 25.78 -51.27 19.02
C THR A 245 26.17 -50.30 20.15
N PRO A 246 26.75 -50.75 21.27
CA PRO A 246 27.28 -49.86 22.30
C PRO A 246 28.56 -49.19 21.79
N ALA A 247 28.52 -47.86 21.66
CA ALA A 247 29.67 -47.04 21.26
C ALA A 247 30.44 -46.55 22.49
N SER A 248 31.75 -46.67 22.40
CA SER A 248 32.77 -46.32 23.38
C SER A 248 32.68 -44.88 23.89
N THR A 249 32.98 -44.74 25.17
CA THR A 249 33.24 -43.50 25.91
C THR A 249 34.26 -42.60 25.19
N PRO A 250 33.88 -41.38 24.77
CA PRO A 250 34.86 -40.39 24.33
C PRO A 250 35.45 -39.64 25.53
N THR A 251 36.78 -39.54 25.52
CA THR A 251 37.63 -38.69 26.36
C THR A 251 37.15 -37.23 26.37
N PRO A 252 37.08 -36.56 27.53
CA PRO A 252 36.65 -35.16 27.61
C PRO A 252 37.67 -34.22 26.95
N GLU A 253 37.29 -33.67 25.80
CA GLU A 253 37.96 -32.56 25.13
C GLU A 253 37.76 -31.27 25.95
N PRO A 254 38.80 -30.43 26.15
CA PRO A 254 38.69 -29.23 26.97
C PRO A 254 37.63 -28.28 26.42
N ALA A 255 36.69 -27.92 27.28
CA ALA A 255 35.53 -27.08 27.01
C ALA A 255 35.90 -25.79 26.25
N ARG A 256 35.83 -25.87 24.92
CA ARG A 256 35.83 -24.71 24.04
C ARG A 256 34.50 -24.00 24.31
N ARG A 257 34.55 -22.95 25.14
CA ARG A 257 33.44 -22.03 25.37
C ARG A 257 32.92 -21.56 24.02
N SER A 258 31.89 -22.24 23.54
CA SER A 258 31.03 -21.76 22.47
C SER A 258 30.48 -20.44 22.97
N ARG A 259 31.09 -19.33 22.52
CA ARG A 259 30.51 -18.01 22.64
C ARG A 259 29.20 -18.11 21.87
N ARG A 260 28.12 -18.40 22.60
CA ARG A 260 26.73 -18.31 22.15
C ARG A 260 26.59 -16.89 21.64
N ARG A 261 26.79 -16.70 20.34
CA ARG A 261 26.59 -15.42 19.66
C ARG A 261 25.13 -15.10 19.92
N GLY A 262 24.89 -14.18 20.84
CA GLY A 262 23.54 -13.71 21.14
C GLY A 262 22.86 -13.30 19.83
N PRO A 263 21.54 -13.49 19.72
CA PRO A 263 20.79 -12.99 18.56
C PRO A 263 21.19 -11.53 18.35
N ALA A 264 21.70 -11.22 17.16
CA ALA A 264 22.04 -9.84 16.82
C ALA A 264 20.76 -9.01 16.95
N PRO A 265 20.82 -7.80 17.54
CA PRO A 265 19.64 -6.94 17.67
C PRO A 265 19.08 -6.70 16.26
N ALA A 266 17.90 -7.26 16.01
CA ALA A 266 17.25 -7.26 14.70
C ALA A 266 16.68 -5.88 14.32
N ASP A 267 16.75 -4.91 15.24
CA ASP A 267 15.93 -3.70 15.23
C ASP A 267 16.70 -2.41 14.93
N ALA A 268 17.96 -2.51 14.54
CA ALA A 268 18.70 -1.31 14.14
C ALA A 268 18.13 -0.78 12.81
N PRO A 269 17.78 0.52 12.71
CA PRO A 269 17.26 1.09 11.48
C PRO A 269 18.23 0.83 10.33
N ARG A 270 17.70 0.48 9.16
CA ARG A 270 18.49 0.20 7.95
C ARG A 270 18.25 1.26 6.90
N ALA A 271 19.32 1.66 6.22
CA ALA A 271 19.25 2.50 5.04
C ALA A 271 19.18 1.61 3.77
N LEU A 272 18.34 2.01 2.83
CA LEU A 272 18.30 1.46 1.48
C LEU A 272 19.45 2.07 0.67
N VAL A 273 20.18 1.22 -0.03
CA VAL A 273 21.31 1.61 -0.87
C VAL A 273 21.06 1.16 -2.29
N ILE A 274 21.19 2.09 -3.24
CA ILE A 274 21.07 1.84 -4.67
C ILE A 274 22.38 2.28 -5.31
N GLU A 275 23.11 1.34 -5.91
CA GLU A 275 24.39 1.55 -6.57
C GLU A 275 24.23 1.27 -8.07
N PHE A 276 24.66 2.18 -8.92
CA PHE A 276 24.58 2.05 -10.37
C PHE A 276 25.93 1.61 -10.96
N GLU A 277 25.96 1.19 -12.24
CA GLU A 277 27.18 0.73 -12.90
C GLU A 277 28.31 1.76 -12.97
N ASP A 278 27.97 3.05 -12.98
CA ASP A 278 28.93 4.16 -12.94
C ASP A 278 29.49 4.44 -11.52
N ALA A 279 29.21 3.53 -10.56
CA ALA A 279 29.51 3.65 -9.14
C ALA A 279 28.82 4.82 -8.42
N SER A 280 27.87 5.51 -9.08
CA SER A 280 27.00 6.46 -8.39
C SER A 280 26.11 5.71 -7.40
N ARG A 281 25.83 6.36 -6.26
CA ARG A 281 25.19 5.72 -5.12
C ARG A 281 24.16 6.65 -4.47
N ALA A 282 22.94 6.15 -4.31
CA ALA A 282 21.91 6.75 -3.47
C ALA A 282 21.80 5.96 -2.15
N VAL A 283 21.86 6.66 -1.02
CA VAL A 283 21.64 6.09 0.32
C VAL A 283 20.44 6.80 0.94
N LEU A 284 19.43 6.02 1.31
CA LEU A 284 18.11 6.52 1.68
C LEU A 284 17.68 5.92 3.01
N ALA A 285 17.12 6.73 3.90
CA ALA A 285 16.54 6.26 5.16
C ALA A 285 15.17 5.54 4.96
N GLY A 286 14.71 5.37 3.72
CA GLY A 286 13.40 4.81 3.40
C GLY A 286 13.31 4.31 1.95
N SER A 287 12.10 4.31 1.42
CA SER A 287 11.78 3.79 0.08
C SER A 287 12.17 4.73 -1.07
N ALA A 288 12.35 4.15 -2.26
CA ALA A 288 12.76 4.85 -3.48
C ALA A 288 11.79 4.62 -4.65
N ALA A 289 11.59 5.66 -5.47
CA ALA A 289 10.98 5.56 -6.78
C ALA A 289 12.07 5.74 -7.84
N LEU A 290 12.37 4.69 -8.60
CA LEU A 290 13.42 4.66 -9.60
C LEU A 290 12.87 4.98 -10.99
N GLY A 291 13.56 5.79 -11.78
CA GLY A 291 13.24 5.98 -13.20
C GLY A 291 14.02 7.11 -13.84
N ARG A 292 13.81 7.39 -15.14
CA ARG A 292 14.58 8.43 -15.85
C ARG A 292 14.18 9.86 -15.47
N ASN A 293 12.95 10.04 -15.01
CA ASN A 293 12.44 11.30 -14.49
C ASN A 293 11.32 10.98 -13.48
N PRO A 294 11.68 10.39 -12.34
CA PRO A 294 10.70 9.87 -11.42
C PRO A 294 10.09 11.03 -10.65
N SER A 295 8.77 11.11 -10.64
CA SER A 295 8.07 11.95 -9.68
C SER A 295 8.11 11.27 -8.31
N PRO A 296 8.04 12.02 -7.19
CA PRO A 296 7.69 11.44 -5.91
C PRO A 296 6.38 10.68 -6.07
N VAL A 297 6.47 9.35 -5.99
CA VAL A 297 5.29 8.50 -5.92
C VAL A 297 5.20 8.17 -4.46
N ASP A 298 4.06 8.50 -3.84
CA ASP A 298 3.74 7.82 -2.60
C ASP A 298 4.81 8.09 -1.51
N GLY A 299 5.22 9.34 -1.29
CA GLY A 299 6.25 9.68 -0.30
C GLY A 299 7.66 9.06 -0.52
N ARG A 300 7.86 8.28 -1.59
CA ARG A 300 9.15 7.67 -1.92
C ARG A 300 10.07 8.73 -2.49
N ILE A 301 11.35 8.59 -2.16
CA ILE A 301 12.37 9.50 -2.63
C ILE A 301 12.62 9.20 -4.12
N PRO A 302 12.45 10.17 -5.03
CA PRO A 302 12.75 9.96 -6.43
C PRO A 302 14.25 9.81 -6.62
N VAL A 303 14.66 8.71 -7.27
CA VAL A 303 16.05 8.44 -7.63
C VAL A 303 16.14 8.34 -9.14
N ARG A 304 16.80 9.34 -9.74
CA ARG A 304 17.00 9.40 -11.18
C ARG A 304 17.93 8.27 -11.63
N VAL A 305 17.57 7.62 -12.73
CA VAL A 305 18.31 6.57 -13.39
C VAL A 305 18.64 7.04 -14.79
N ASP A 306 19.91 7.19 -15.11
CA ASP A 306 20.35 7.65 -16.43
C ASP A 306 20.36 6.50 -17.44
N SER A 307 19.40 6.52 -18.37
CA SER A 307 19.21 5.54 -19.43
C SER A 307 19.65 6.14 -20.76
N ARG A 308 20.57 5.48 -21.47
CA ARG A 308 21.10 5.98 -22.75
C ARG A 308 20.06 5.86 -23.84
N ASP A 309 19.36 4.73 -23.85
CA ASP A 309 18.41 4.37 -24.90
C ASP A 309 16.97 4.77 -24.56
N ASN A 310 16.76 5.55 -23.49
CA ASN A 310 15.43 5.92 -22.98
C ASN A 310 14.52 4.72 -22.68
N THR A 311 15.09 3.54 -22.42
CA THR A 311 14.32 2.33 -22.10
C THR A 311 13.83 2.34 -20.65
N VAL A 312 14.38 3.21 -19.80
CA VAL A 312 13.83 3.42 -18.46
C VAL A 312 12.62 4.37 -18.50
N SER A 313 11.43 3.88 -18.15
CA SER A 313 10.22 4.69 -17.87
C SER A 313 10.45 5.87 -16.91
N ARG A 314 9.55 6.86 -16.93
CA ARG A 314 9.63 8.05 -16.04
C ARG A 314 9.74 7.64 -14.57
N THR A 315 8.79 6.84 -14.11
CA THR A 315 8.90 5.98 -12.92
C THR A 315 8.83 4.54 -13.42
N HIS A 316 9.81 3.73 -13.06
CA HIS A 316 10.05 2.41 -13.60
C HIS A 316 9.87 1.33 -12.53
N ALA A 317 10.45 1.53 -11.36
CA ALA A 317 10.38 0.57 -10.27
C ALA A 317 10.22 1.29 -8.92
N LEU A 318 9.55 0.62 -7.98
CA LEU A 318 9.49 1.02 -6.59
C LEU A 318 10.37 0.06 -5.78
N VAL A 319 11.18 0.61 -4.89
CA VAL A 319 12.01 -0.17 -3.97
C VAL A 319 11.67 0.23 -2.54
N ASP A 320 11.14 -0.71 -1.78
CA ASP A 320 10.71 -0.54 -0.40
C ASP A 320 11.57 -1.38 0.55
N LEU A 321 11.54 -1.04 1.84
CA LEU A 321 12.01 -1.91 2.92
C LEU A 321 10.82 -2.39 3.75
N ASP A 322 10.78 -3.67 4.09
CA ASP A 322 9.87 -4.13 5.14
C ASP A 322 10.40 -3.79 6.55
N HIS A 323 9.61 -4.08 7.58
CA HIS A 323 10.00 -3.82 8.99
C HIS A 323 11.30 -4.54 9.37
N ALA A 324 11.52 -5.76 8.86
CA ALA A 324 12.77 -6.50 9.06
C ALA A 324 13.94 -5.95 8.22
N GLY A 325 13.75 -4.85 7.49
CA GLY A 325 14.74 -4.21 6.64
C GLY A 325 15.17 -5.05 5.43
N ARG A 326 14.27 -5.92 4.95
CA ARG A 326 14.45 -6.71 3.71
C ARG A 326 13.91 -5.90 2.54
N ILE A 327 14.50 -6.09 1.36
CA ILE A 327 14.21 -5.29 0.18
C ILE A 327 13.01 -5.88 -0.56
N LEU A 328 12.04 -5.02 -0.84
CA LEU A 328 10.89 -5.32 -1.68
C LEU A 328 11.01 -4.49 -2.96
N VAL A 329 10.71 -5.11 -4.10
CA VAL A 329 10.78 -4.46 -5.42
C VAL A 329 9.48 -4.69 -6.15
N THR A 330 8.96 -3.62 -6.76
CA THR A 330 7.74 -3.65 -7.58
C THR A 330 8.04 -2.99 -8.92
N ASP A 331 7.72 -3.67 -10.02
CA ASP A 331 7.68 -3.04 -11.34
C ASP A 331 6.47 -2.11 -11.43
N TYR A 332 6.71 -0.81 -11.66
CA TYR A 332 5.67 0.21 -11.66
C TYR A 332 5.08 0.40 -13.06
N HIS A 333 4.63 -0.72 -13.65
CA HIS A 333 4.11 -0.79 -15.02
C HIS A 333 5.07 -0.18 -16.04
N SER A 334 6.35 -0.50 -15.89
CA SER A 334 7.37 -0.04 -16.83
C SER A 334 7.18 -0.65 -18.23
N THR A 335 7.66 0.05 -19.27
CA THR A 335 7.52 -0.41 -20.66
C THR A 335 8.42 -1.61 -20.97
N HIS A 336 9.58 -1.71 -20.31
CA HIS A 336 10.60 -2.73 -20.59
C HIS A 336 10.75 -3.76 -19.46
N GLY A 337 9.93 -3.65 -18.41
CA GLY A 337 9.92 -4.54 -17.27
C GLY A 337 11.11 -4.33 -16.31
N VAL A 338 10.93 -4.84 -15.09
CA VAL A 338 12.02 -5.02 -14.12
C VAL A 338 12.48 -6.47 -14.15
N HIS A 339 13.80 -6.68 -14.14
CA HIS A 339 14.39 -8.03 -14.12
C HIS A 339 15.40 -8.17 -12.99
N LEU A 340 15.46 -9.33 -12.33
CA LEU A 340 16.55 -9.68 -11.42
C LEU A 340 17.65 -10.34 -12.22
N SER A 341 18.82 -9.70 -12.24
CA SER A 341 20.05 -10.20 -12.86
C SER A 341 20.70 -11.27 -11.98
N GLY A 342 21.13 -12.36 -12.62
CA GLY A 342 21.73 -13.51 -11.93
C GLY A 342 22.08 -14.62 -12.91
N LYS A 343 22.21 -15.86 -12.42
CA LYS A 343 22.42 -17.02 -13.29
C LYS A 343 21.24 -17.28 -14.23
N SER A 344 20.04 -16.93 -13.78
CA SER A 344 18.81 -16.95 -14.55
C SER A 344 18.16 -15.59 -14.35
N THR A 345 17.94 -14.86 -15.45
CA THR A 345 17.16 -13.63 -15.43
C THR A 345 15.73 -13.98 -15.08
N SER A 346 15.16 -13.30 -14.09
CA SER A 346 13.74 -13.44 -13.73
C SER A 346 13.04 -12.11 -13.88
N THR A 347 11.92 -12.11 -14.60
CA THR A 347 11.11 -10.93 -14.88
C THR A 347 10.04 -10.76 -13.80
N PHE A 348 9.83 -9.52 -13.38
CA PHE A 348 8.85 -9.16 -12.38
C PHE A 348 7.53 -8.91 -13.09
N SER A 349 6.44 -9.44 -12.56
CA SER A 349 5.11 -9.05 -13.02
C SER A 349 4.81 -7.61 -12.56
N PRO A 350 4.34 -6.72 -13.47
CA PRO A 350 3.94 -5.37 -13.10
C PRO A 350 2.96 -5.34 -11.92
N GLY A 351 3.18 -4.42 -10.97
CA GLY A 351 2.36 -4.25 -9.76
C GLY A 351 2.59 -5.30 -8.66
N VAL A 352 3.25 -6.42 -8.96
CA VAL A 352 3.52 -7.47 -7.96
C VAL A 352 4.76 -7.11 -7.13
N VAL A 353 4.65 -7.29 -5.82
CA VAL A 353 5.76 -7.08 -4.87
C VAL A 353 6.60 -8.35 -4.80
N TYR A 354 7.91 -8.22 -5.03
CA TYR A 354 8.86 -9.32 -4.90
C TYR A 354 9.88 -9.01 -3.81
N ARG A 355 10.17 -10.01 -2.98
CA ARG A 355 11.26 -9.91 -2.02
C ARG A 355 12.58 -10.27 -2.69
N VAL A 356 13.57 -9.38 -2.59
CA VAL A 356 14.91 -9.61 -3.13
C VAL A 356 15.96 -9.59 -2.02
N ALA A 357 17.06 -10.32 -2.23
CA ALA A 357 18.17 -10.33 -1.28
C ALA A 357 18.93 -9.00 -1.29
N SER A 358 19.47 -8.59 -0.13
CA SER A 358 20.42 -7.48 -0.09
C SER A 358 21.65 -7.79 -0.97
N GLY A 359 22.01 -6.84 -1.83
CA GLY A 359 23.02 -6.97 -2.87
C GLY A 359 22.51 -7.61 -4.17
N ALA A 360 21.20 -7.71 -4.37
CA ALA A 360 20.56 -8.12 -5.62
C ALA A 360 20.85 -7.11 -6.75
N GLU A 361 21.06 -7.61 -7.96
CA GLU A 361 21.21 -6.78 -9.16
C GLU A 361 19.89 -6.76 -9.91
N LEU A 362 19.36 -5.56 -10.15
CA LEU A 362 18.16 -5.32 -10.91
C LEU A 362 18.56 -4.72 -12.26
N ARG A 363 17.86 -5.15 -13.31
CA ARG A 363 17.92 -4.53 -14.64
C ARG A 363 16.62 -3.76 -14.87
N LEU A 364 16.77 -2.47 -15.14
CA LEU A 364 15.72 -1.52 -15.48
C LEU A 364 15.97 -1.07 -16.92
N GLY A 365 15.30 -1.67 -17.89
CA GLY A 365 15.62 -1.43 -19.30
C GLY A 365 17.08 -1.76 -19.66
N ASP A 366 17.86 -0.75 -20.02
CA ASP A 366 19.29 -0.79 -20.37
C ASP A 366 20.22 -0.61 -19.17
N VAL A 367 19.70 -0.26 -17.98
CA VAL A 367 20.50 0.07 -16.81
C VAL A 367 20.52 -1.09 -15.81
N LEU A 368 21.71 -1.43 -15.30
CA LEU A 368 21.86 -2.30 -14.14
C LEU A 368 22.06 -1.46 -12.87
N CYS A 369 21.39 -1.84 -11.80
CA CYS A 369 21.64 -1.30 -10.47
C CYS A 369 21.66 -2.40 -9.43
N ARG A 370 22.40 -2.19 -8.36
CA ARG A 370 22.48 -3.08 -7.21
C ARG A 370 21.72 -2.47 -6.05
N VAL A 371 20.78 -3.22 -5.51
CA VAL A 371 20.01 -2.83 -4.31
C VAL A 371 20.54 -3.57 -3.10
N SER A 372 20.83 -2.83 -2.03
CA SER A 372 21.31 -3.40 -0.77
C SER A 372 20.80 -2.63 0.43
N THR A 373 21.05 -3.15 1.63
CA THR A 373 20.78 -2.46 2.88
C THR A 373 22.03 -2.38 3.72
N GLU A 374 22.22 -1.25 4.38
CA GLU A 374 23.27 -1.02 5.37
C GLU A 374 22.67 -0.50 6.69
N PRO A 375 23.37 -0.62 7.83
CA PRO A 375 22.94 0.03 9.06
C PRO A 375 22.78 1.53 8.84
N ALA A 376 21.63 2.10 9.20
CA ALA A 376 21.45 3.54 9.17
C ALA A 376 22.47 4.17 10.13
N ARG A 377 23.17 5.20 9.67
CA ARG A 377 24.00 6.01 10.56
C ARG A 377 23.06 6.71 11.55
N ALA A 378 23.39 6.67 12.84
CA ALA A 378 22.72 7.52 13.81
C ALA A 378 23.02 8.98 13.40
N SER A 379 21.97 9.70 13.00
CA SER A 379 22.04 11.11 12.62
C SER A 379 22.27 12.00 13.83
#